data_AF-A0A239KS00-F1
#
_entry.id   AF-A0A239KS00-F1
#
_cell.length_a   1.000
_cell.length_b   1.000
_cell.length_c   1.000
_cell.angle_alpha   90.00
_cell.angle_beta   90.00
_cell.angle_gamma   90.00
#
_symmetry.space_group_name_H-M   'P 1'
#
loop_
_entity.id
_entity.type
_entity.pdbx_description
1 polymer ?
#
loop_
_entity_poly.entity_id
_entity_poly.type
_entity_poly.pdbx_seq_one_letter_code
_entity_poly.pdbx_strand_id
1 'polypeptide(L)'
;MSLRALLCMMLCAGGLHAAPAFAVYKCESNGTTTYGDAPCPGGQRMDLANPPADPEAARRLAREKQELARIQAERTKQERQDEKARIHAARAQQVEQKRCTSLAQKLRWAQEDAASAPMKSTEKAKRRARRIAESYQTMCVRS
;
A
#
# COMPACT_ATOMS: atom_id res chain seq x y z
N MET A 1 15.30 37.87 38.63
CA MET A 1 14.39 37.68 37.49
C MET A 1 15.21 37.89 36.23
N SER A 2 15.52 36.79 35.54
CA SER A 2 16.58 36.75 34.52
C SER A 2 16.23 37.53 33.25
N LEU A 3 17.19 38.32 32.76
CA LEU A 3 17.14 39.07 31.50
C LEU A 3 16.65 38.24 30.29
N ARG A 4 16.86 36.92 30.34
CA ARG A 4 16.36 35.94 29.36
C ARG A 4 14.82 35.85 29.29
N ALA A 5 14.13 36.05 30.41
CA ALA A 5 12.66 36.04 30.44
C ALA A 5 12.07 37.30 29.78
N LEU A 6 12.75 38.44 29.90
CA LEU A 6 12.36 39.70 29.24
C LEU A 6 12.57 39.64 27.72
N LEU A 7 13.65 38.98 27.24
CA LEU A 7 13.91 38.81 25.81
C LEU A 7 12.87 37.89 25.12
N CYS A 8 12.44 36.80 25.78
CA CYS A 8 11.40 35.93 25.23
C CYS A 8 10.03 36.61 25.17
N MET A 9 9.70 37.47 26.14
CA MET A 9 8.42 38.18 26.14
C MET A 9 8.35 39.24 25.02
N MET A 10 9.48 39.88 24.68
CA MET A 10 9.55 40.86 23.60
C MET A 10 9.47 40.24 22.20
N LEU A 11 9.98 39.02 22.00
CA LEU A 11 9.91 38.33 20.70
C LEU A 11 8.49 37.85 20.33
N CYS A 12 7.64 37.55 21.32
CA CYS A 12 6.28 37.07 21.08
C CYS A 12 5.27 38.18 20.77
N ALA A 13 5.60 39.45 21.02
CA ALA A 13 4.69 40.58 20.76
C ALA A 13 4.70 41.06 19.29
N GLY A 14 5.70 40.67 18.48
CA GLY A 14 5.82 41.10 17.08
C GLY A 14 5.12 40.21 16.04
N GLY A 15 4.57 39.06 16.44
CA GLY A 15 4.12 38.00 15.52
C GLY A 15 2.63 38.02 15.12
N LEU A 16 1.82 38.95 15.63
CA LEU A 16 0.39 39.03 15.30
C LEU A 16 0.12 40.05 14.18
N HIS A 17 0.70 39.82 13.01
CA HIS A 17 0.06 40.23 11.76
C HIS A 17 -0.56 38.97 11.18
N ALA A 18 -1.80 38.68 11.58
CA ALA A 18 -2.65 37.75 10.87
C ALA A 18 -2.87 38.33 9.47
N ALA A 19 -1.98 37.99 8.53
CA ALA A 19 -2.18 38.27 7.13
C ALA A 19 -3.49 37.57 6.73
N PRO A 20 -4.53 38.31 6.29
CA PRO A 20 -5.74 37.70 5.80
C PRO A 20 -5.37 36.80 4.62
N ALA A 21 -5.98 35.62 4.58
CA ALA A 21 -5.86 34.66 3.50
C ALA A 21 -5.94 35.37 2.14
N PHE A 22 -4.90 35.19 1.32
CA PHE A 22 -4.71 35.64 -0.07
C PHE A 22 -5.97 36.23 -0.73
N ALA A 23 -6.30 37.48 -0.39
CA ALA A 23 -7.35 38.23 -1.04
C ALA A 23 -6.70 39.01 -2.17
N VAL A 24 -6.83 38.52 -3.40
CA VAL A 24 -6.34 39.24 -4.58
C VAL A 24 -7.34 40.35 -4.90
N TYR A 25 -6.94 41.59 -4.70
CA TYR A 25 -7.74 42.77 -5.01
C TYR A 25 -7.51 43.18 -6.46
N LYS A 26 -8.60 43.29 -7.23
CA LYS A 26 -8.60 43.87 -8.58
C LYS A 26 -8.92 45.36 -8.45
N CYS A 27 -7.98 46.22 -8.79
CA CYS A 27 -8.16 47.67 -8.83
C CYS A 27 -8.23 48.15 -10.28
N GLU A 28 -9.28 48.90 -10.62
CA GLU A 28 -9.40 49.58 -11.90
C GLU A 28 -9.24 51.09 -11.68
N SER A 29 -8.21 51.70 -12.28
CA SER A 29 -7.97 53.13 -12.21
C SER A 29 -7.47 53.64 -13.56
N ASN A 30 -8.05 54.72 -14.07
CA ASN A 30 -7.68 55.33 -15.36
C ASN A 30 -7.63 54.32 -16.53
N GLY A 31 -8.54 53.35 -16.57
CA GLY A 31 -8.59 52.30 -17.60
C GLY A 31 -7.53 51.21 -17.48
N THR A 32 -6.72 51.22 -16.43
CA THR A 32 -5.70 50.19 -16.15
C THR A 32 -6.16 49.30 -15.00
N THR A 33 -6.09 47.99 -15.21
CA THR A 33 -6.40 46.98 -14.19
C THR A 33 -5.12 46.49 -13.53
N THR A 34 -5.00 46.70 -12.22
CA THR A 34 -3.89 46.22 -11.40
C THR A 34 -4.38 45.23 -10.36
N TYR A 35 -3.63 44.16 -10.15
CA TYR A 35 -3.91 43.14 -9.12
C TYR A 35 -2.87 43.23 -8.03
N GLY A 36 -3.30 43.16 -6.77
CA GLY A 36 -2.39 43.18 -5.64
C GLY A 36 -3.00 42.61 -4.37
N ASP A 37 -2.15 42.36 -3.38
CA ASP A 37 -2.56 41.80 -2.08
C ASP A 37 -3.01 42.88 -1.09
N ALA A 38 -2.99 44.15 -1.51
CA ALA A 38 -3.46 45.29 -0.73
C ALA A 38 -4.79 45.83 -1.30
N PRO A 39 -5.74 46.23 -0.43
CA PRO A 39 -7.00 46.80 -0.87
C PRO A 39 -6.79 48.12 -1.64
N CYS A 40 -7.60 48.32 -2.68
CA CYS A 40 -7.52 49.52 -3.52
C CYS A 40 -7.86 50.77 -2.69
N PRO A 41 -7.16 51.91 -2.88
CA PRO A 41 -7.54 53.17 -2.26
C PRO A 41 -8.95 53.57 -2.71
N GLY A 42 -9.89 53.69 -1.76
CA GLY A 42 -11.31 53.95 -2.06
C GLY A 42 -12.10 52.76 -2.64
N GLY A 43 -11.55 51.54 -2.57
CA GLY A 43 -12.19 50.34 -3.10
C GLY A 43 -13.50 50.00 -2.38
N GLN A 44 -14.54 49.66 -3.14
CA GLN A 44 -15.77 49.09 -2.61
C GLN A 44 -15.72 47.57 -2.61
N ARG A 45 -16.28 46.95 -1.57
CA ARG A 45 -16.46 45.50 -1.50
C ARG A 45 -17.53 45.09 -2.51
N MET A 46 -17.13 44.38 -3.56
CA MET A 46 -18.09 43.73 -4.45
C MET A 46 -18.63 42.49 -3.76
N ASP A 47 -19.95 42.43 -3.58
CA ASP A 47 -20.61 41.22 -3.12
C ASP A 47 -20.77 40.30 -4.34
N LEU A 48 -19.90 39.31 -4.43
CA LEU A 48 -19.98 38.30 -5.49
C LEU A 48 -21.15 37.38 -5.15
N ALA A 49 -22.31 37.63 -5.75
CA ALA A 49 -23.45 36.74 -5.63
C ALA A 49 -23.04 35.34 -6.12
N ASN A 50 -23.22 34.34 -5.25
CA ASN A 50 -23.01 32.96 -5.66
C ASN A 50 -24.02 32.64 -6.78
N PRO A 51 -23.56 32.13 -7.94
CA PRO A 51 -24.48 31.73 -8.98
C PRO A 51 -25.40 30.62 -8.45
N PRO A 52 -26.65 30.54 -8.92
CA PRO A 52 -27.58 29.49 -8.50
C PRO A 52 -26.98 28.12 -8.83
N ALA A 53 -27.16 27.17 -7.91
CA ALA A 53 -26.64 25.82 -8.10
C ALA A 53 -27.20 25.20 -9.37
N ASP A 54 -26.32 24.70 -10.24
CA ASP A 54 -26.70 24.01 -11.47
C ASP A 54 -27.18 22.58 -11.16
N PRO A 55 -28.48 22.26 -11.37
CA PRO A 55 -29.00 20.92 -11.14
C PRO A 55 -28.42 19.88 -12.10
N GLU A 56 -27.88 20.27 -13.26
CA GLU A 56 -27.24 19.36 -14.20
C GLU A 56 -25.86 18.92 -13.69
N ALA A 57 -25.06 19.85 -13.16
CA ALA A 57 -23.82 19.55 -12.46
C ALA A 57 -24.02 18.57 -11.29
N ALA A 58 -25.09 18.72 -10.51
CA ALA A 58 -25.42 17.79 -9.43
C ALA A 58 -25.71 16.37 -9.95
N ARG A 59 -26.45 16.25 -11.06
CA ARG A 59 -26.74 14.95 -11.70
C ARG A 59 -25.50 14.32 -12.31
N ARG A 60 -24.62 15.10 -12.94
CA ARG A 60 -23.32 14.62 -13.46
C ARG A 60 -22.46 14.06 -12.32
N LEU A 61 -22.33 14.82 -11.24
CA LEU A 61 -21.58 14.38 -10.06
C LEU A 61 -22.13 13.07 -9.48
N ALA A 62 -23.46 12.92 -9.42
CA ALA A 62 -24.07 11.68 -8.95
C ALA A 62 -23.71 10.48 -9.85
N ARG A 63 -23.75 10.65 -11.18
CA ARG A 63 -23.35 9.61 -12.14
C ARG A 63 -21.87 9.26 -12.03
N GLU A 64 -21.01 10.27 -11.92
CA GLU A 64 -19.56 10.08 -11.75
C GLU A 64 -19.24 9.33 -10.46
N LYS A 65 -19.90 9.67 -9.35
CA LYS A 65 -19.76 8.95 -8.08
C LYS A 65 -20.20 7.49 -8.18
N GLN A 66 -21.30 7.22 -8.87
CA GLN A 66 -21.78 5.86 -9.07
C GLN A 66 -20.81 5.05 -9.93
N GLU A 67 -20.28 5.65 -10.99
CA GLU A 67 -19.30 5.00 -11.87
C GLU A 67 -17.99 4.71 -11.12
N LEU A 68 -17.51 5.67 -10.33
CA LEU A 68 -16.33 5.49 -9.50
C LEU A 68 -16.53 4.35 -8.49
N ALA A 69 -17.69 4.31 -7.82
CA ALA A 69 -18.03 3.25 -6.88
C ALA A 69 -18.06 1.87 -7.57
N ARG A 70 -18.60 1.80 -8.79
CA ARG A 70 -18.61 0.57 -9.60
C ARG A 70 -17.20 0.09 -9.91
N ILE A 71 -16.33 0.99 -10.38
CA ILE A 71 -14.93 0.66 -10.71
C ILE A 71 -14.17 0.22 -9.45
N GLN A 72 -14.35 0.92 -8.32
CA GLN A 72 -13.72 0.55 -7.05
C GLN A 72 -14.19 -0.82 -6.55
N ALA A 73 -15.48 -1.12 -6.66
CA ALA A 73 -16.03 -2.41 -6.28
C ALA A 73 -15.43 -3.55 -7.13
N GLU A 74 -15.31 -3.35 -8.44
CA GLU A 74 -14.71 -4.34 -9.34
C GLU A 74 -13.22 -4.57 -9.04
N ARG A 75 -12.44 -3.49 -8.84
CA ARG A 75 -11.03 -3.60 -8.43
C ARG A 75 -10.88 -4.38 -7.13
N THR A 76 -11.67 -4.00 -6.12
CA THR A 76 -11.63 -4.66 -4.81
C THR A 76 -12.00 -6.15 -4.91
N LYS A 77 -12.95 -6.49 -5.80
CA LYS A 77 -13.33 -7.89 -6.04
C LYS A 77 -12.20 -8.67 -6.69
N GLN A 78 -11.54 -8.10 -7.70
CA GLN A 78 -10.39 -8.71 -8.39
C GLN A 78 -9.23 -8.89 -7.42
N GLU A 79 -8.86 -7.85 -6.66
CA GLU A 79 -7.81 -7.92 -5.64
C GLU A 79 -8.08 -9.03 -4.61
N ARG A 80 -9.33 -9.19 -4.16
CA ARG A 80 -9.70 -10.30 -3.26
C ARG A 80 -9.59 -11.68 -3.92
N GLN A 81 -9.88 -11.80 -5.21
CA GLN A 81 -9.75 -13.06 -5.93
C GLN A 81 -8.29 -13.43 -6.14
N ASP A 82 -7.47 -12.46 -6.54
CA ASP A 82 -6.04 -12.63 -6.74
C ASP A 82 -5.33 -12.95 -5.43
N GLU A 83 -5.67 -12.26 -4.34
CA GLU A 83 -5.07 -12.55 -3.04
C GLU A 83 -5.45 -13.95 -2.54
N LYS A 84 -6.70 -14.38 -2.74
CA LYS A 84 -7.09 -15.76 -2.45
C LYS A 84 -6.27 -16.75 -3.27
N ALA A 85 -6.13 -16.52 -4.57
CA ALA A 85 -5.34 -17.39 -5.46
C ALA A 85 -3.88 -17.47 -5.00
N ARG A 86 -3.27 -16.34 -4.63
CA ARG A 86 -1.90 -16.27 -4.10
C ARG A 86 -1.76 -17.04 -2.78
N ILE A 87 -2.69 -16.87 -1.84
CA ILE A 87 -2.68 -17.60 -0.57
C ILE A 87 -2.81 -19.11 -0.81
N HIS A 88 -3.71 -19.53 -1.72
CA HIS A 88 -3.89 -20.94 -2.05
C HIS A 88 -2.63 -21.54 -2.70
N ALA A 89 -2.02 -20.84 -3.66
CA ALA A 89 -0.77 -21.26 -4.28
C ALA A 89 0.38 -21.35 -3.27
N ALA A 90 0.53 -20.34 -2.41
CA ALA A 90 1.55 -20.32 -1.36
C ALA A 90 1.38 -21.49 -0.37
N ARG A 91 0.14 -21.80 0.02
CA ARG A 91 -0.16 -22.96 0.89
C ARG A 91 0.16 -24.28 0.20
N ALA A 92 -0.20 -24.44 -1.07
CA ALA A 92 0.12 -25.64 -1.84
C ALA A 92 1.64 -25.85 -1.92
N GLN A 93 2.38 -24.80 -2.25
CA GLN A 93 3.84 -24.82 -2.31
C GLN A 93 4.45 -25.17 -0.94
N GLN A 94 3.94 -24.61 0.16
CA GLN A 94 4.44 -24.96 1.50
C GLN A 94 4.19 -26.43 1.87
N VAL A 95 3.04 -26.99 1.50
CA VAL A 95 2.73 -28.40 1.73
C VAL A 95 3.68 -29.30 0.94
N GLU A 96 3.91 -28.97 -0.33
CA GLU A 96 4.85 -29.68 -1.18
C GLU A 96 6.29 -29.61 -0.63
N GLN A 97 6.76 -28.42 -0.29
CA GLN A 97 8.07 -28.22 0.34
C GLN A 97 8.23 -29.05 1.61
N LYS A 98 7.23 -29.03 2.52
CA LYS A 98 7.26 -29.84 3.75
C LYS A 98 7.30 -31.34 3.46
N ARG A 99 6.57 -31.80 2.45
CA ARG A 99 6.60 -33.20 2.03
C ARG A 99 7.97 -33.58 1.48
N CYS A 100 8.56 -32.72 0.66
CA CYS A 100 9.87 -32.94 0.08
C CYS A 100 11.00 -32.90 1.10
N THR A 101 10.97 -31.97 2.05
CA THR A 101 11.95 -31.95 3.15
C THR A 101 11.83 -33.20 4.03
N SER A 102 10.61 -33.66 4.33
CA SER A 102 10.40 -34.91 5.05
C SER A 102 10.94 -36.12 4.31
N LEU A 103 10.71 -36.21 2.99
CA LEU A 103 11.23 -37.30 2.17
C LEU A 103 12.76 -37.26 2.04
N ALA A 104 13.35 -36.08 1.88
CA ALA A 104 14.80 -35.90 1.85
C ALA A 104 15.45 -36.36 3.16
N GLN A 105 14.86 -36.02 4.30
CA GLN A 105 15.33 -36.48 5.61
C GLN A 105 15.25 -38.00 5.74
N LYS A 106 14.14 -38.61 5.33
CA LYS A 106 13.96 -40.07 5.32
C LYS A 106 14.97 -40.75 4.40
N LEU A 107 15.27 -40.16 3.25
CA LEU A 107 16.28 -40.67 2.32
C LEU A 107 17.65 -40.67 2.97
N ARG A 108 18.06 -39.55 3.57
CA ARG A 108 19.35 -39.44 4.27
C ARG A 108 19.49 -40.51 5.36
N TRP A 109 18.49 -40.63 6.23
CA TRP A 109 18.52 -41.66 7.27
C TRP A 109 18.54 -43.08 6.71
N ALA A 110 17.79 -43.36 5.65
CA ALA A 110 17.82 -44.69 5.04
C ALA A 110 19.19 -45.01 4.39
N GLN A 111 19.90 -44.00 3.89
CA GLN A 111 21.27 -44.15 3.38
C GLN A 111 22.26 -44.40 4.52
N GLU A 112 22.16 -43.67 5.62
CA GLU A 112 22.96 -43.88 6.84
C GLU A 112 22.73 -45.28 7.44
N ASP A 113 21.47 -45.71 7.53
CA ASP A 113 21.09 -47.07 7.93
C ASP A 113 21.69 -48.13 7.00
N ALA A 114 21.66 -47.90 5.68
CA ALA A 114 22.22 -48.84 4.71
C ALA A 114 23.75 -48.90 4.79
N ALA A 115 24.42 -47.79 5.09
CA ALA A 115 25.87 -47.71 5.25
C ALA A 115 26.34 -48.39 6.56
N SER A 116 25.53 -48.32 7.62
CA SER A 116 25.84 -48.90 8.94
C SER A 116 25.29 -50.32 9.14
N ALA A 117 24.53 -50.87 8.18
CA ALA A 117 23.87 -52.15 8.32
C ALA A 117 24.86 -53.34 8.37
N PRO A 118 24.68 -54.30 9.30
CA PRO A 118 25.49 -55.52 9.34
C PRO A 118 25.25 -56.39 8.10
N MET A 119 26.25 -57.18 7.71
CA MET A 119 26.29 -57.97 6.46
C MET A 119 24.99 -58.75 6.14
N LYS A 120 24.29 -59.26 7.16
CA LYS A 120 23.06 -60.04 7.00
C LYS A 120 21.83 -59.19 6.63
N SER A 121 21.84 -57.88 6.89
CA SER A 121 20.73 -56.96 6.62
C SER A 121 21.06 -55.87 5.59
N THR A 122 22.30 -55.79 5.10
CA THR A 122 22.77 -54.78 4.15
C THR A 122 21.90 -54.69 2.89
N GLU A 123 21.59 -55.82 2.23
CA GLU A 123 20.79 -55.80 0.99
C GLU A 123 19.34 -55.37 1.22
N LYS A 124 18.76 -55.72 2.39
CA LYS A 124 17.44 -55.23 2.80
C LYS A 124 17.46 -53.72 3.04
N ALA A 125 18.49 -53.21 3.72
CA ALA A 125 18.66 -51.79 4.01
C ALA A 125 18.86 -50.97 2.73
N LYS A 126 19.72 -51.43 1.80
CA LYS A 126 19.91 -50.81 0.48
C LYS A 126 18.61 -50.76 -0.34
N ARG A 127 17.84 -51.86 -0.36
CA ARG A 127 16.55 -51.90 -1.07
C ARG A 127 15.56 -50.88 -0.50
N ARG A 128 15.53 -50.70 0.83
CA ARG A 128 14.71 -49.68 1.49
C ARG A 128 15.16 -48.27 1.10
N ALA A 129 16.46 -47.99 1.15
CA ALA A 129 17.02 -46.70 0.75
C ALA A 129 16.66 -46.36 -0.71
N ARG A 130 16.78 -47.34 -1.61
CA ARG A 130 16.40 -47.19 -3.03
C ARG A 130 14.92 -46.82 -3.22
N ARG A 131 13.99 -47.50 -2.54
CA ARG A 131 12.55 -47.19 -2.65
C ARG A 131 12.23 -45.77 -2.18
N ILE A 132 12.89 -45.32 -1.11
CA ILE A 132 12.73 -43.95 -0.60
C ILE A 132 13.33 -42.94 -1.59
N ALA A 133 14.47 -43.28 -2.21
CA ALA A 133 15.09 -42.45 -3.25
C ALA A 133 14.18 -42.30 -4.48
N GLU A 134 13.58 -43.41 -4.96
CA GLU A 134 12.63 -43.41 -6.08
C GLU A 134 11.40 -42.55 -5.76
N SER A 135 10.89 -42.65 -4.53
CA SER A 135 9.77 -41.82 -4.05
C SER A 135 10.16 -40.33 -4.01
N TYR A 136 11.35 -40.00 -3.51
CA TYR A 136 11.84 -38.62 -3.46
C TYR A 136 12.07 -38.04 -4.86
N GLN A 137 12.68 -38.79 -5.77
CA GLN A 137 12.94 -38.34 -7.14
C GLN A 137 11.64 -38.06 -7.90
N THR A 138 10.66 -38.96 -7.77
CA THR A 138 9.37 -38.82 -8.46
C THR A 138 8.58 -37.60 -7.98
N MET A 139 8.70 -37.27 -6.68
CA MET A 139 7.86 -36.27 -6.04
C MET A 139 8.48 -34.88 -5.88
N CYS A 140 9.81 -34.75 -5.98
CA CYS A 140 10.51 -33.53 -5.55
C CYS A 140 11.62 -33.06 -6.49
N VAL A 141 12.12 -33.93 -7.38
CA VAL A 141 13.22 -33.59 -8.31
C VAL A 141 12.69 -33.36 -9.72
N ARG A 142 11.54 -33.97 -10.04
CA ARG A 142 10.95 -33.96 -11.39
C ARG A 142 9.71 -33.07 -11.51
N SER A 143 9.24 -32.54 -10.38
CA SER A 143 8.14 -31.57 -10.20
C SER A 143 8.73 -30.19 -9.97
#